data_AF-A0A817HKG1-F1
#
_entry.id   AF-A0A817HKG1-F1
#
_cell.length_a   1.000
_cell.length_b   1.000
_cell.length_c   1.000
_cell.angle_alpha   90.00
_cell.angle_beta   90.00
_cell.angle_gamma   90.00
#
_symmetry.space_group_name_H-M   'P 1'
#
loop_
_entity.id
_entity.type
_entity.pdbx_description
1 polymer ?
#
loop_
_entity_poly.entity_id
_entity_poly.type
_entity_poly.pdbx_seq_one_letter_code
_entity_poly.pdbx_strand_id
1 'polypeptide(L)'
;KSGDYEQSKHIFMNSNNKTTLMFNNILKGLIDNNRYEEALNFFKQINITKDEYTYSILFKICTEIANQHSLEFGQLALNNMPKKFSNNIVVISSALQMFIKCGDMIKAEQLFNQIEKKKPLLIVL
;
A
#
# COMPACT_ATOMS: atom_id res chain seq x y z
N LYS A 1 -11.97 18.08 -2.40
CA LYS A 1 -11.36 19.21 -3.17
C LYS A 1 -10.02 19.53 -2.53
N SER A 2 -8.99 19.77 -3.32
CA SER A 2 -7.55 19.67 -2.99
C SER A 2 -7.06 20.45 -1.74
N GLY A 3 -7.83 21.40 -1.21
CA GLY A 3 -7.47 22.12 0.02
C GLY A 3 -7.54 21.29 1.32
N ASP A 4 -8.32 20.21 1.35
CA ASP A 4 -8.56 19.42 2.57
C ASP A 4 -7.35 18.57 2.99
N TYR A 5 -6.65 17.95 2.02
CA TYR A 5 -5.52 17.08 2.33
C TYR A 5 -4.23 17.88 2.65
N GLU A 6 -4.01 19.05 2.04
CA GLU A 6 -2.84 19.91 2.36
C GLU A 6 -2.95 20.48 3.78
N GLN A 7 -4.14 20.94 4.16
CA GLN A 7 -4.41 21.39 5.51
C GLN A 7 -4.28 20.23 6.51
N SER A 8 -4.83 19.06 6.18
CA SER A 8 -4.68 17.84 6.98
C SER A 8 -3.21 17.44 7.14
N LYS A 9 -2.41 17.54 6.08
CA LYS A 9 -0.96 17.28 6.12
C LYS A 9 -0.24 18.27 7.02
N HIS A 10 -0.54 19.56 6.92
CA HIS A 10 0.04 20.58 7.80
C HIS A 10 -0.30 20.34 9.27
N ILE A 11 -1.58 20.05 9.58
CA ILE A 11 -2.03 19.73 10.94
C ILE A 11 -1.31 18.46 11.45
N PHE A 12 -1.20 17.43 10.61
CA PHE A 12 -0.52 16.20 10.96
C PHE A 12 0.96 16.42 11.29
N MET A 13 1.68 17.19 10.46
CA MET A 13 3.09 17.48 10.69
C MET A 13 3.34 18.19 12.02
N ASN A 14 2.47 19.14 12.37
CA ASN A 14 2.56 19.93 13.59
C ASN A 14 1.92 19.27 14.83
N SER A 15 1.23 18.15 14.67
CA SER A 15 0.58 17.45 15.79
C SER A 15 1.59 16.63 16.59
N ASN A 16 1.48 16.69 17.93
CA ASN A 16 2.19 15.79 18.84
C ASN A 16 1.56 14.38 18.88
N ASN A 17 0.29 14.25 18.45
CA ASN A 17 -0.48 13.01 18.48
C ASN A 17 -0.80 12.55 17.04
N LYS A 18 0.22 12.08 16.32
CA LYS A 18 0.07 11.52 14.98
C LYS A 18 -0.55 10.12 15.07
N THR A 19 -1.65 9.89 14.34
CA THR A 19 -2.32 8.58 14.31
C THR A 19 -2.22 7.94 12.92
N THR A 20 -2.30 6.61 12.86
CA THR A 20 -2.32 5.84 11.61
C THR A 20 -3.53 6.23 10.74
N LEU A 21 -4.68 6.52 11.36
CA LEU A 21 -5.87 6.99 10.65
C LEU A 21 -5.64 8.32 9.91
N MET A 22 -5.08 9.33 10.61
CA MET A 22 -4.76 10.62 9.98
C MET A 22 -3.78 10.46 8.81
N PHE A 23 -2.76 9.63 9.01
CA PHE A 23 -1.78 9.33 7.98
C PHE A 23 -2.41 8.66 6.74
N ASN A 24 -3.26 7.65 6.96
CA ASN A 24 -3.99 6.98 5.88
C ASN A 24 -4.92 7.93 5.12
N ASN A 25 -5.59 8.86 5.83
CA ASN A 25 -6.43 9.88 5.20
C ASN A 25 -5.63 10.84 4.31
N ILE A 26 -4.45 11.27 4.74
CA ILE A 26 -3.58 12.14 3.92
C ILE A 26 -3.11 11.39 2.68
N LEU A 27 -2.66 10.14 2.81
CA LEU A 27 -2.25 9.32 1.67
C LEU A 27 -3.40 9.14 0.67
N LYS A 28 -4.61 8.87 1.16
CA LYS A 28 -5.80 8.76 0.31
C LYS A 28 -6.12 10.08 -0.38
N GLY A 29 -6.04 11.21 0.33
CA GLY A 29 -6.20 12.54 -0.25
C GLY A 29 -5.20 12.81 -1.38
N LEU A 30 -3.93 12.42 -1.21
CA LEU A 30 -2.92 12.54 -2.26
C LEU A 30 -3.24 11.64 -3.47
N ILE A 31 -3.66 10.38 -3.23
CA ILE A 31 -4.09 9.44 -4.29
C ILE A 31 -5.29 9.97 -5.07
N ASP A 32 -6.31 10.47 -4.38
CA ASP A 32 -7.54 10.99 -4.97
C ASP A 32 -7.29 12.25 -5.83
N ASN A 33 -6.12 12.88 -5.67
CA ASN A 33 -5.65 14.02 -6.48
C ASN A 33 -4.50 13.63 -7.44
N ASN A 34 -4.28 12.33 -7.69
CA ASN A 34 -3.24 11.80 -8.58
C ASN A 34 -1.80 12.23 -8.21
N ARG A 35 -1.55 12.55 -6.93
CA ARG A 35 -0.24 12.97 -6.41
C ARG A 35 0.58 11.78 -5.90
N TYR A 36 0.75 10.75 -6.72
CA TYR A 36 1.30 9.45 -6.28
C TYR A 36 2.75 9.53 -5.79
N GLU A 37 3.62 10.26 -6.49
CA GLU A 37 5.02 10.46 -6.07
C GLU A 37 5.10 11.20 -4.72
N GLU A 38 4.23 12.18 -4.50
CA GLU A 38 4.14 12.86 -3.21
C GLU A 38 3.61 11.93 -2.13
N ALA A 39 2.61 11.09 -2.43
CA ALA A 39 2.10 10.08 -1.51
C ALA A 39 3.20 9.08 -1.11
N LEU A 40 4.00 8.62 -2.07
CA LEU A 40 5.13 7.72 -1.81
C LEU A 40 6.20 8.40 -0.94
N ASN A 41 6.55 9.65 -1.25
CA ASN A 41 7.50 10.40 -0.45
C ASN A 41 6.98 10.65 0.98
N PHE A 42 5.71 11.04 1.13
CA PHE A 42 5.07 11.18 2.44
C PHE A 42 5.06 9.85 3.21
N PHE A 43 4.82 8.72 2.52
CA PHE A 43 4.88 7.41 3.13
C PHE A 43 6.26 7.10 3.73
N LYS A 44 7.33 7.45 3.01
CA LYS A 44 8.73 7.24 3.41
C LYS A 44 9.15 8.15 4.56
N GLN A 45 8.70 9.41 4.56
CA GLN A 45 9.11 10.41 5.54
C GLN A 45 8.53 10.17 6.94
N ILE A 46 7.34 9.57 7.02
CA ILE A 46 6.61 9.44 8.29
C ILE A 46 6.85 8.07 8.93
N ASN A 47 7.57 8.09 10.04
CA ASN A 47 7.79 6.91 10.86
C ASN A 47 6.72 6.79 11.95
N ILE A 48 5.63 6.10 11.61
CA ILE A 48 4.58 5.67 12.55
C ILE A 48 4.31 4.18 12.38
N THR A 49 3.63 3.57 13.36
CA THR A 49 3.10 2.22 13.21
C THR A 49 2.09 2.16 12.06
N LYS A 50 2.38 1.32 11.07
CA LYS A 50 1.56 1.13 9.86
C LYS A 50 0.67 -0.10 10.04
N ASP A 51 -0.58 0.01 9.63
CA ASP A 51 -1.55 -1.11 9.64
C ASP A 51 -1.65 -1.77 8.26
N GLU A 52 -2.43 -2.84 8.16
CA GLU A 52 -2.70 -3.54 6.89
C GLU A 52 -3.27 -2.61 5.80
N TYR A 53 -4.05 -1.60 6.20
CA TYR A 53 -4.65 -0.66 5.27
C TYR A 53 -3.59 0.27 4.71
N THR A 54 -2.66 0.73 5.54
CA THR A 54 -1.48 1.51 5.13
C THR A 54 -0.64 0.77 4.09
N TYR A 55 -0.41 -0.54 4.25
CA TYR A 55 0.31 -1.34 3.25
C TYR A 55 -0.48 -1.50 1.94
N SER A 56 -1.81 -1.66 2.04
CA SER A 56 -2.67 -1.73 0.85
C SER A 56 -2.64 -0.42 0.05
N ILE A 57 -2.68 0.72 0.75
CA ILE A 57 -2.51 2.05 0.15
C ILE A 57 -1.14 2.16 -0.52
N LEU A 58 -0.07 1.70 0.14
CA LEU A 58 1.27 1.76 -0.44
C LEU A 58 1.35 1.00 -1.77
N PHE A 59 0.89 -0.25 -1.81
CA PHE A 59 0.96 -1.04 -3.04
C PHE A 59 0.11 -0.40 -4.15
N LYS A 60 -1.02 0.23 -3.81
CA LYS A 60 -1.79 1.02 -4.76
C LYS A 60 -0.99 2.20 -5.31
N ILE A 61 -0.32 2.98 -4.45
CA ILE A 61 0.56 4.09 -4.88
C ILE A 61 1.63 3.57 -5.86
N CYS A 62 2.31 2.47 -5.52
CA CYS A 62 3.31 1.89 -6.40
C CYS A 62 2.72 1.36 -7.71
N THR A 63 1.48 0.85 -7.69
CA THR A 63 0.77 0.42 -8.91
C THR A 63 0.54 1.58 -9.88
N GLU A 64 0.18 2.76 -9.37
CA GLU A 64 -0.06 3.94 -10.20
C GLU A 64 1.25 4.52 -10.75
N ILE A 65 2.36 4.41 -10.00
CA ILE A 65 3.69 4.87 -10.44
C ILE A 65 4.30 3.91 -11.48
N ALA A 66 4.19 2.60 -11.27
CA ALA A 66 4.56 1.53 -12.21
C ALA A 66 5.95 1.66 -12.86
N ASN A 67 6.96 2.07 -12.11
CA ASN A 67 8.35 2.17 -12.57
C ASN A 67 9.30 1.29 -11.74
N GLN A 68 10.55 1.18 -12.18
CA GLN A 68 11.58 0.35 -11.53
C GLN A 68 11.77 0.69 -10.04
N HIS A 69 11.75 1.99 -9.70
CA HIS A 69 11.88 2.43 -8.31
C HIS A 69 10.67 2.02 -7.45
N SER A 70 9.46 2.06 -8.01
CA SER A 70 8.27 1.54 -7.33
C SER A 70 8.33 0.03 -7.12
N LEU A 71 8.89 -0.72 -8.07
CA LEU A 71 9.13 -2.17 -7.98
C LEU A 71 10.05 -2.50 -6.79
N GLU A 72 11.22 -1.89 -6.75
CA GLU A 72 12.21 -2.06 -5.67
C GLU A 72 11.61 -1.73 -4.31
N PHE A 73 10.86 -0.63 -4.23
CA PHE A 73 10.21 -0.23 -2.99
C PHE A 73 9.09 -1.20 -2.58
N GLY A 74 8.29 -1.71 -3.53
CA GLY A 74 7.27 -2.71 -3.28
C GLY A 74 7.84 -4.03 -2.76
N GLN A 75 8.98 -4.48 -3.31
CA GLN A 75 9.69 -5.67 -2.81
C GLN A 75 10.17 -5.46 -1.36
N LEU A 76 10.78 -4.31 -1.08
CA LEU A 76 11.21 -3.96 0.28
C LEU A 76 10.03 -3.91 1.25
N ALA A 77 8.93 -3.29 0.84
CA ALA A 77 7.73 -3.18 1.65
C ALA A 77 7.11 -4.55 1.94
N LEU A 78 7.00 -5.43 0.93
CA LEU A 78 6.49 -6.79 1.11
C LEU A 78 7.36 -7.60 2.07
N ASN A 79 8.69 -7.49 1.97
CA ASN A 79 9.64 -8.22 2.81
C ASN A 79 9.63 -7.73 4.28
N ASN A 80 9.45 -6.42 4.49
CA ASN A 80 9.42 -5.81 5.83
C ASN A 80 8.01 -5.78 6.45
N MET A 81 6.99 -6.21 5.71
CA MET A 81 5.63 -6.21 6.17
C MET A 81 5.45 -7.17 7.36
N PRO A 82 4.76 -6.76 8.45
CA PRO A 82 4.46 -7.65 9.56
C PRO A 82 3.77 -8.94 9.10
N LYS A 83 4.24 -10.09 9.60
CA LYS A 83 3.70 -11.42 9.23
C LYS A 83 2.18 -11.54 9.44
N LYS A 84 1.60 -10.81 10.40
CA LYS A 84 0.14 -10.78 10.59
C LYS A 84 -0.64 -10.23 9.38
N PHE A 85 -0.02 -9.40 8.55
CA PHE A 85 -0.64 -8.83 7.35
C PHE A 85 -0.44 -9.69 6.10
N SER A 86 0.51 -10.64 6.12
CA SER A 86 0.72 -11.55 4.98
C SER A 86 -0.50 -12.42 4.70
N ASN A 87 -1.42 -12.52 5.66
CA ASN A 87 -2.67 -13.23 5.48
C ASN A 87 -3.87 -12.41 5.03
N ASN A 88 -3.76 -11.08 5.02
CA ASN A 88 -4.85 -10.21 4.63
C ASN A 88 -5.03 -10.20 3.10
N ILE A 89 -6.20 -10.64 2.62
CA ILE A 89 -6.50 -10.75 1.19
C ILE A 89 -6.40 -9.41 0.45
N VAL A 90 -6.78 -8.30 1.09
CA VAL A 90 -6.73 -6.96 0.50
C VAL A 90 -5.29 -6.52 0.29
N VAL A 91 -4.42 -6.79 1.27
CA VAL A 91 -3.00 -6.47 1.20
C VAL A 91 -2.30 -7.29 0.12
N ILE A 92 -2.53 -8.61 0.09
CA ILE A 92 -1.89 -9.48 -0.90
C ILE A 92 -2.42 -9.21 -2.31
N SER A 93 -3.71 -8.90 -2.46
CA SER A 93 -4.29 -8.55 -3.77
C SER A 93 -3.76 -7.23 -4.31
N SER A 94 -3.55 -6.22 -3.45
CA SER A 94 -2.94 -4.95 -3.86
C SER A 94 -1.46 -5.11 -4.21
N ALA A 95 -0.70 -5.90 -3.44
CA ALA A 95 0.67 -6.27 -3.80
C ALA A 95 0.72 -7.01 -5.15
N LEU A 96 -0.17 -7.99 -5.37
CA LEU A 96 -0.26 -8.71 -6.64
C LEU A 96 -0.46 -7.76 -7.83
N GLN A 97 -1.43 -6.85 -7.76
CA GLN A 97 -1.68 -5.88 -8.81
C GLN A 97 -0.46 -5.00 -9.09
N MET A 98 0.24 -4.58 -8.05
CA MET A 98 1.47 -3.80 -8.17
C MET A 98 2.57 -4.57 -8.91
N PHE A 99 2.84 -5.83 -8.55
CA PHE A 99 3.87 -6.64 -9.20
C PHE A 99 3.53 -6.96 -10.66
N ILE A 100 2.24 -7.21 -10.97
CA ILE A 100 1.77 -7.36 -12.36
C ILE A 100 2.07 -6.09 -13.15
N LYS A 101 1.70 -4.93 -12.59
CA LYS A 101 1.84 -3.63 -13.26
C LYS A 101 3.31 -3.24 -13.47
N CYS A 102 4.18 -3.62 -12.54
CA CYS A 102 5.63 -3.40 -12.63
C CYS A 102 6.37 -4.46 -13.46
N GLY A 103 5.69 -5.52 -13.90
CA GLY A 103 6.27 -6.57 -14.74
C GLY A 103 7.01 -7.70 -14.01
N ASP A 104 6.98 -7.76 -12.69
CA ASP A 104 7.57 -8.87 -11.90
C ASP A 104 6.58 -10.04 -11.82
N MET A 105 6.47 -10.77 -12.93
CA MET A 105 5.52 -11.87 -13.08
C MET A 105 5.83 -13.04 -12.14
N ILE A 106 7.10 -13.26 -11.79
CA ILE A 106 7.49 -14.30 -10.83
C ILE A 106 6.90 -14.00 -9.46
N LYS A 107 7.03 -12.76 -8.98
CA LYS A 107 6.43 -12.36 -7.70
C LYS A 107 4.91 -12.35 -7.76
N ALA A 108 4.33 -11.90 -8.87
CA ALA A 108 2.89 -11.92 -9.07
C ALA A 108 2.32 -13.35 -8.96
N GLU A 109 2.94 -14.32 -9.65
CA GLU A 109 2.52 -15.72 -9.59
C GLU A 109 2.61 -16.30 -8.17
N GLN A 110 3.68 -15.98 -7.42
CA GLN A 110 3.82 -16.40 -6.02
C GLN A 110 2.67 -15.89 -5.14
N LEU A 111 2.30 -14.61 -5.29
CA LEU A 111 1.21 -14.01 -4.52
C LEU A 111 -0.16 -14.53 -4.97
N PHE A 112 -0.35 -14.77 -6.27
CA PHE A 112 -1.57 -15.37 -6.81
C PHE A 112 -1.79 -16.78 -6.22
N ASN A 113 -0.75 -17.63 -6.24
CA ASN A 113 -0.79 -18.96 -5.65
C ASN A 113 -1.06 -18.91 -4.13
N GLN A 114 -0.55 -17.89 -3.44
CA GLN A 114 -0.86 -17.66 -2.02
C GLN A 114 -2.34 -17.33 -1.80
N ILE A 115 -2.96 -16.55 -2.71
CA ILE A 115 -4.39 -16.24 -2.67
C ILE A 115 -5.22 -17.48 -2.98
N GLU A 116 -4.88 -18.24 -4.02
CA GLU A 116 -5.63 -19.43 -4.43
C GLU A 116 -5.64 -20.52 -3.36
N LYS A 117 -4.50 -20.79 -2.72
CA LYS A 117 -4.41 -21.74 -1.60
C LYS A 117 -5.34 -21.39 -0.43
N LYS A 118 -5.82 -20.15 -0.34
CA LYS A 118 -6.76 -19.68 0.67
C LYS A 118 -8.21 -19.65 0.24
N LYS A 119 -8.52 -19.87 -1.04
CA LYS A 119 -9.86 -20.25 -1.45
C LYS A 119 -9.94 -21.76 -1.26
N PRO A 120 -10.39 -22.28 -0.10
CA PRO A 120 -10.72 -23.69 -0.07
C PRO A 120 -11.73 -23.92 -1.19
N LEU A 121 -11.39 -24.87 -2.05
CA LEU A 121 -12.27 -25.43 -3.05
C LEU A 121 -13.64 -25.64 -2.40
N LEU A 122 -14.63 -24.82 -2.78
CA LEU A 122 -16.02 -25.24 -2.80
C LEU A 122 -16.12 -26.32 -3.90
N ILE A 123 -15.56 -27.49 -3.61
CA ILE A 123 -15.84 -28.73 -4.32
C ILE A 123 -16.69 -29.55 -3.38
N VAL A 124 -17.98 -29.54 -3.69
CA VAL A 124 -18.93 -30.66 -3.69
C VAL A 124 -18.98 -31.52 -2.41
N LEU A 125 -20.05 -31.33 -1.65
CA LEU A 125 -21.00 -32.41 -1.31
C LEU A 125 -22.42 -31.92 -1.59
#